data_AF-A0A9E0ITI7-F1
#
_entry.id   AF-A0A9E0ITI7-F1
#
_cell.length_a   1.000
_cell.length_b   1.000
_cell.length_c   1.000
_cell.angle_alpha   90.00
_cell.angle_beta   90.00
_cell.angle_gamma   90.00
#
_symmetry.space_group_name_H-M   'P 1'
#
loop_
_entity.id
_entity.type
_entity.pdbx_description
1 polymer ?
#
loop_
_entity_poly.entity_id
_entity_poly.type
_entity_poly.pdbx_seq_one_letter_code
_entity_poly.pdbx_strand_id
1 'polypeptide(L)'
;MRRGQRTGLLLAAWSMAGATAAQAQPALTPPGAAPLQAPAPPATGAEDEREDGPKSPGTALAWSLGGTAAAVGLVALGGAMTDRTTGDPTPLGAGLSTVGSLTVWVAPSFGHFYADRYWTTGLKVRLGGVLVASAGAIAVFTCVASETDGSGDDQCVLPLLLLGAGAGMVIGGAVHDVATAPRAARRYNARHAARAQGWAAAHLQVAPTVVGAAAGRGPGLVLGGSF
;
A
#
# COMPACT_ATOMS: atom_id res chain seq x y z
N MET A 1 37.39 25.26 29.94
CA MET A 1 37.31 23.79 29.84
C MET A 1 35.88 23.39 29.49
N ARG A 2 35.57 23.15 28.21
CA ARG A 2 34.22 22.77 27.74
C ARG A 2 34.12 21.24 27.72
N ARG A 3 33.26 20.66 28.57
CA ARG A 3 32.98 19.21 28.60
C ARG A 3 32.14 18.86 27.37
N GLY A 4 32.72 18.08 26.46
CA GLY A 4 32.01 17.50 25.32
C GLY A 4 31.04 16.42 25.81
N GLN A 5 29.75 16.68 25.70
CA GLN A 5 28.72 15.66 25.83
C GLN A 5 28.75 14.79 24.57
N ARG A 6 29.23 13.56 24.74
CA ARG A 6 29.14 12.50 23.74
C ARG A 6 27.70 11.95 23.79
N THR A 7 26.84 12.45 22.93
CA THR A 7 25.50 11.91 22.73
C THR A 7 25.64 10.52 22.10
N GLY A 8 25.47 9.48 22.92
CA GLY A 8 25.52 8.09 22.49
C GLY A 8 24.33 7.79 21.59
N LEU A 9 24.60 7.61 20.30
CA LEU A 9 23.64 7.15 19.31
C LEU A 9 23.35 5.65 19.58
N LEU A 10 22.26 5.36 20.29
CA LEU A 10 21.77 3.99 20.46
C LEU A 10 21.11 3.54 19.14
N LEU A 11 21.93 2.94 18.27
CA LEU A 11 21.49 2.17 17.10
C LEU A 11 20.73 0.93 17.60
N ALA A 12 19.40 1.00 17.59
CA ALA A 12 18.56 -0.18 17.73
C ALA A 12 18.65 -0.99 16.43
N ALA A 13 19.55 -1.99 16.42
CA ALA A 13 19.69 -2.95 15.33
C ALA A 13 18.43 -3.84 15.27
N TRP A 14 17.50 -3.50 14.37
CA TRP A 14 16.41 -4.38 13.99
C TRP A 14 16.91 -5.37 12.92
N SER A 15 17.49 -6.46 13.40
CA SER A 15 17.72 -7.66 12.60
C SER A 15 16.41 -8.43 12.56
N MET A 16 15.72 -8.55 11.41
CA MET A 16 14.91 -9.76 11.12
C MET A 16 14.44 -9.88 9.67
N ALA A 17 14.50 -11.15 9.24
CA ALA A 17 13.76 -11.84 8.19
C ALA A 17 14.20 -11.65 6.73
N GLY A 18 15.09 -12.54 6.30
CA GLY A 18 15.35 -12.80 4.89
C GLY A 18 14.11 -13.35 4.18
N ALA A 19 13.74 -12.71 3.06
CA ALA A 19 12.74 -13.22 2.15
C ALA A 19 13.39 -14.27 1.24
N THR A 20 12.96 -15.52 1.38
CA THR A 20 13.25 -16.58 0.40
C THR A 20 12.59 -16.24 -0.93
N ALA A 21 13.39 -15.87 -1.92
CA ALA A 21 12.93 -15.71 -3.30
C ALA A 21 12.57 -17.08 -3.87
N ALA A 22 11.30 -17.28 -4.24
CA ALA A 22 10.87 -18.44 -4.99
C ALA A 22 11.45 -18.33 -6.41
N GLN A 23 12.37 -19.25 -6.77
CA GLN A 23 12.86 -19.40 -8.12
C GLN A 23 11.75 -20.03 -8.98
N ALA A 24 11.27 -19.29 -9.98
CA ALA A 24 10.43 -19.85 -11.04
C ALA A 24 11.28 -20.77 -11.94
N GLN A 25 10.81 -21.99 -12.19
CA GLN A 25 11.46 -22.90 -13.13
C GLN A 25 11.18 -22.46 -14.58
N PRO A 26 12.18 -22.47 -15.47
CA PRO A 26 11.98 -22.21 -16.89
C PRO A 26 11.21 -23.36 -17.54
N ALA A 27 10.03 -23.07 -18.10
CA ALA A 27 9.27 -24.02 -18.91
C ALA A 27 9.90 -24.13 -20.31
N LEU A 28 10.46 -25.30 -20.63
CA LEU A 28 10.92 -25.67 -21.96
C LEU A 28 9.74 -26.24 -22.76
N THR A 29 9.03 -25.37 -23.49
CA THR A 29 8.07 -25.81 -24.51
C THR A 29 8.75 -25.90 -25.88
N PRO A 30 8.60 -27.02 -26.62
CA PRO A 30 9.15 -27.19 -27.97
C PRO A 30 8.42 -26.30 -29.00
N PRO A 31 9.12 -25.87 -30.08
CA PRO A 31 8.53 -25.04 -31.13
C PRO A 31 7.61 -25.89 -32.03
N GLY A 32 6.30 -25.72 -31.85
CA GLY A 32 5.28 -26.25 -32.76
C GLY A 32 5.08 -25.33 -33.96
N ALA A 33 5.00 -25.91 -35.17
CA ALA A 33 4.81 -25.21 -36.43
C ALA A 33 3.52 -24.37 -36.43
N ALA A 34 3.65 -23.09 -36.80
CA ALA A 34 2.54 -22.14 -36.82
C ALA A 34 1.55 -22.47 -37.96
N PRO A 35 0.25 -22.66 -37.68
CA PRO A 35 -0.77 -22.73 -38.72
C PRO A 35 -0.97 -21.34 -39.36
N LEU A 36 -1.21 -21.34 -40.67
CA LEU A 36 -1.53 -20.15 -41.48
C LEU A 36 -2.81 -19.48 -40.94
N GLN A 37 -2.66 -18.31 -40.31
CA GLN A 37 -3.76 -17.50 -39.78
C GLN A 37 -4.44 -16.71 -40.89
N ALA A 38 -5.77 -16.85 -40.97
CA ALA A 38 -6.62 -15.94 -41.74
C ALA A 38 -6.50 -14.50 -41.18
N PRO A 39 -6.66 -13.47 -42.03
CA PRO A 39 -6.55 -12.07 -41.61
C PRO A 39 -7.54 -11.77 -40.48
N ALA A 40 -7.00 -11.31 -39.35
CA ALA A 40 -7.76 -11.04 -38.15
C ALA A 40 -8.79 -9.92 -38.41
N PRO A 41 -10.04 -10.07 -37.92
CA PRO A 41 -11.02 -8.99 -37.95
C PRO A 41 -10.46 -7.75 -37.23
N PRO A 42 -10.86 -6.53 -37.64
CA PRO A 42 -10.39 -5.30 -37.03
C PRO A 42 -10.67 -5.33 -35.53
N ALA A 43 -9.61 -5.13 -34.74
CA ALA A 43 -9.67 -5.07 -33.29
C ALA A 43 -10.51 -3.86 -32.85
N THR A 44 -11.82 -4.06 -32.75
CA THR A 44 -12.75 -3.09 -32.18
C THR A 44 -12.49 -3.02 -30.69
N GLY A 45 -11.60 -2.10 -30.28
CA GLY A 45 -11.61 -1.44 -28.96
C GLY A 45 -11.95 -2.32 -27.76
N ALA A 46 -11.41 -3.53 -27.68
CA ALA A 46 -11.24 -4.20 -26.40
C ALA A 46 -10.18 -3.38 -25.68
N GLU A 47 -10.60 -2.27 -25.06
CA GLU A 47 -9.88 -1.73 -23.93
C GLU A 47 -9.71 -2.92 -23.01
N ASP A 48 -8.45 -3.35 -22.95
CA ASP A 48 -7.89 -4.46 -22.22
C ASP A 48 -8.35 -4.28 -20.76
N GLU A 49 -9.59 -4.68 -20.44
CA GLU A 49 -9.97 -5.18 -19.12
C GLU A 49 -9.06 -6.39 -18.95
N ARG A 50 -7.79 -6.10 -18.65
CA ARG A 50 -6.85 -7.07 -18.12
C ARG A 50 -7.58 -7.54 -16.90
N GLU A 51 -8.20 -8.71 -17.03
CA GLU A 51 -8.67 -9.49 -15.92
C GLU A 51 -7.43 -9.65 -15.05
N ASP A 52 -7.29 -8.74 -14.08
CA ASP A 52 -6.25 -8.76 -13.09
C ASP A 52 -6.47 -10.07 -12.37
N GLY A 53 -5.72 -11.09 -12.82
CA GLY A 53 -5.88 -12.45 -12.37
C GLY A 53 -5.73 -12.56 -10.86
N PRO A 54 -5.90 -13.76 -10.30
CA PRO A 54 -5.85 -13.96 -8.86
C PRO A 54 -4.63 -13.29 -8.22
N LYS A 55 -4.87 -12.30 -7.35
CA LYS A 55 -3.83 -11.53 -6.68
C LYS A 55 -3.13 -12.38 -5.63
N SER A 56 -1.80 -12.40 -5.63
CA SER A 56 -1.02 -13.24 -4.72
C SER A 56 -0.94 -12.64 -3.30
N PRO A 57 -1.31 -13.39 -2.24
CA PRO A 57 -1.16 -12.92 -0.86
C PRO A 57 0.30 -12.66 -0.45
N GLY A 58 1.24 -13.43 -1.00
CA GLY A 58 2.68 -13.26 -0.75
C GLY A 58 3.20 -11.96 -1.37
N THR A 59 2.77 -11.65 -2.59
CA THR A 59 3.10 -10.38 -3.26
C THR A 59 2.55 -9.19 -2.49
N ALA A 60 1.31 -9.26 -1.98
CA ALA A 60 0.75 -8.21 -1.14
C ALA A 60 1.59 -7.94 0.13
N LEU A 61 2.03 -9.01 0.81
CA LEU A 61 2.92 -8.87 1.98
C LEU A 61 4.28 -8.29 1.60
N ALA A 62 4.87 -8.78 0.51
CA ALA A 62 6.16 -8.30 0.03
C ALA A 62 6.13 -6.81 -0.33
N TRP A 63 5.05 -6.32 -0.96
CA TRP A 63 4.88 -4.89 -1.23
C TRP A 63 4.78 -4.04 0.03
N SER A 64 4.04 -4.52 1.05
CA SER A 64 3.91 -3.82 2.33
C SER A 64 5.24 -3.77 3.10
N LEU A 65 5.92 -4.91 3.24
CA LEU A 65 7.22 -5.00 3.92
C LEU A 65 8.32 -4.28 3.14
N GLY A 66 8.42 -4.54 1.84
CA GLY A 66 9.44 -3.97 0.96
C GLY A 66 9.31 -2.46 0.84
N GLY A 67 8.09 -1.94 0.68
CA GLY A 67 7.85 -0.50 0.70
C GLY A 67 8.24 0.13 2.03
N THR A 68 7.94 -0.54 3.16
CA THR A 68 8.26 -0.02 4.50
C THR A 68 9.77 0.01 4.72
N ALA A 69 10.46 -1.08 4.39
CA ALA A 69 11.92 -1.18 4.50
C ALA A 69 12.62 -0.14 3.61
N ALA A 70 12.15 0.05 2.36
CA ALA A 70 12.67 1.06 1.47
C ALA A 70 12.48 2.47 2.02
N ALA A 71 11.30 2.78 2.56
CA ALA A 71 11.01 4.08 3.15
C ALA A 71 11.91 4.39 4.37
N VAL A 72 12.06 3.43 5.28
CA VAL A 72 12.98 3.55 6.43
C VAL A 72 14.42 3.72 5.96
N GLY A 73 14.83 2.95 4.94
CA GLY A 73 16.15 3.08 4.32
C GLY A 73 16.40 4.49 3.77
N LEU A 74 15.42 5.09 3.09
CA LEU A 74 15.51 6.46 2.58
C LEU A 74 15.65 7.49 3.70
N VAL A 75 14.91 7.34 4.80
CA VAL A 75 15.04 8.22 5.98
C VAL A 75 16.45 8.10 6.57
N ALA A 76 16.92 6.88 6.79
CA ALA A 76 18.23 6.63 7.38
C ALA A 76 19.37 7.15 6.49
N LEU A 77 19.31 6.88 5.19
CA LEU A 77 20.29 7.38 4.21
C LEU A 77 20.26 8.91 4.15
N GLY A 78 19.08 9.52 4.13
CA GLY A 78 18.94 10.97 4.15
C GLY A 78 19.55 11.62 5.40
N GLY A 79 19.30 11.03 6.58
CA GLY A 79 19.86 11.48 7.85
C GLY A 79 21.37 11.27 7.98
N ALA A 80 21.94 10.27 7.29
CA ALA A 80 23.40 10.05 7.27
C ALA A 80 24.14 11.02 6.33
N MET A 81 23.42 11.69 5.42
CA MET A 81 23.99 12.63 4.45
C MET A 81 24.02 14.06 4.99
N THR A 82 24.84 14.28 6.02
CA THR A 82 25.10 15.61 6.62
C THR A 82 26.44 16.17 6.16
N ASP A 83 26.52 17.50 6.01
CA ASP A 83 27.79 18.20 5.83
C ASP A 83 28.67 18.00 7.07
N ARG A 84 29.92 17.58 6.88
CA ARG A 84 30.83 17.30 8.00
C ARG A 84 31.29 18.55 8.75
N THR A 85 31.21 19.71 8.10
CA THR A 85 31.67 20.98 8.65
C THR A 85 30.60 21.67 9.48
N THR A 86 29.36 21.71 8.98
CA THR A 86 28.25 22.38 9.69
C THR A 86 27.40 21.39 10.51
N GLY A 87 27.37 20.12 10.13
CA GLY A 87 26.46 19.12 10.69
C GLY A 87 25.05 19.17 10.09
N ASP A 88 24.77 20.10 9.17
CA ASP A 88 23.46 20.25 8.55
C ASP A 88 23.21 19.16 7.49
N PRO A 89 21.95 18.75 7.26
CA PRO A 89 21.62 17.84 6.17
C PRO A 89 21.98 18.48 4.82
N THR A 90 22.65 17.71 3.96
CA THR A 90 22.86 18.11 2.56
C THR A 90 21.51 18.26 1.84
N PRO A 91 21.39 19.06 0.76
CA PRO A 91 20.13 19.19 0.01
C PRO A 91 19.55 17.85 -0.46
N LEU A 92 20.43 16.93 -0.89
CA LEU A 92 20.03 15.56 -1.24
C LEU A 92 19.58 14.77 0.00
N GLY A 93 20.31 14.84 1.11
CA GLY A 93 19.96 14.18 2.36
C GLY A 93 18.61 14.62 2.91
N ALA A 94 18.34 15.93 2.89
CA ALA A 94 17.05 16.50 3.24
C ALA A 94 15.92 16.01 2.31
N GLY A 95 16.19 15.95 1.00
CA GLY A 95 15.24 15.41 0.02
C GLY A 95 14.90 13.93 0.27
N LEU A 96 15.92 13.08 0.45
CA LEU A 96 15.74 11.65 0.73
C LEU A 96 15.01 11.42 2.06
N SER A 97 15.38 12.18 3.11
CA SER A 97 14.70 12.10 4.41
C SER A 97 13.24 12.50 4.31
N THR A 98 12.93 13.56 3.55
CA THR A 98 11.56 14.04 3.34
C THR A 98 10.73 13.01 2.58
N VAL A 99 11.23 12.50 1.44
CA VAL A 99 10.54 11.47 0.65
C VAL A 99 10.37 10.18 1.44
N GLY A 100 11.42 9.74 2.14
CA GLY A 100 11.37 8.56 3.01
C GLY A 100 10.33 8.73 4.11
N SER A 101 10.28 9.90 4.75
CA SER A 101 9.30 10.20 5.80
C SER A 101 7.88 10.16 5.27
N LEU A 102 7.60 10.80 4.13
CA LEU A 102 6.29 10.74 3.47
C LEU A 102 5.92 9.30 3.09
N THR A 103 6.89 8.53 2.61
CA THR A 103 6.66 7.15 2.16
C THR A 103 6.41 6.22 3.35
N VAL A 104 7.04 6.42 4.51
CA VAL A 104 6.80 5.64 5.75
C VAL A 104 5.31 5.68 6.14
N TRP A 105 4.62 6.79 5.86
CA TRP A 105 3.18 6.92 6.14
C TRP A 105 2.30 6.09 5.23
N VAL A 106 2.72 5.79 4.01
CA VAL A 106 1.86 5.11 3.01
C VAL A 106 2.30 3.68 2.77
N ALA A 107 3.59 3.39 2.89
CA ALA A 107 4.21 2.12 2.55
C ALA A 107 3.60 0.88 3.21
N PRO A 108 3.26 0.87 4.52
CA PRO A 108 2.57 -0.27 5.13
C PRO A 108 1.25 -0.63 4.42
N SER A 109 0.59 0.33 3.75
CA SER A 109 -0.65 0.10 2.99
C SER A 109 -0.44 -0.41 1.56
N PHE A 110 0.78 -0.49 1.03
CA PHE A 110 1.00 -0.89 -0.36
C PHE A 110 0.46 -2.30 -0.68
N GLY A 111 0.51 -3.23 0.28
CA GLY A 111 -0.13 -4.54 0.11
C GLY A 111 -1.66 -4.48 -0.03
N HIS A 112 -2.30 -3.47 0.55
CA HIS A 112 -3.73 -3.22 0.37
C HIS A 112 -4.03 -2.48 -0.92
N PHE A 113 -3.16 -1.56 -1.36
CA PHE A 113 -3.29 -0.89 -2.66
C PHE A 113 -3.20 -1.90 -3.80
N TYR A 114 -2.30 -2.89 -3.69
CA TYR A 114 -2.25 -4.03 -4.60
C TYR A 114 -3.61 -4.75 -4.67
N ALA A 115 -4.36 -4.85 -3.57
CA ALA A 115 -5.68 -5.49 -3.50
C ALA A 115 -6.87 -4.51 -3.69
N ASP A 116 -6.64 -3.35 -4.32
CA ASP A 116 -7.61 -2.27 -4.61
C ASP A 116 -8.36 -1.75 -3.38
N ARG A 117 -7.64 -1.63 -2.27
CA ARG A 117 -8.17 -1.07 -1.03
C ARG A 117 -7.33 0.10 -0.54
N TYR A 118 -7.68 1.29 -1.02
CA TYR A 118 -6.97 2.53 -0.67
C TYR A 118 -7.21 2.99 0.77
N TRP A 119 -8.41 2.73 1.32
CA TRP A 119 -8.75 3.09 2.70
C TRP A 119 -8.71 1.86 3.62
N THR A 120 -7.60 1.70 4.34
CA THR A 120 -7.40 0.64 5.33
C THR A 120 -7.69 1.13 6.74
N THR A 121 -7.99 0.20 7.66
CA THR A 121 -8.17 0.54 9.07
C THR A 121 -6.87 1.07 9.67
N GLY A 122 -5.72 0.47 9.34
CA GLY A 122 -4.42 0.93 9.84
C GLY A 122 -4.05 2.31 9.33
N LEU A 123 -4.40 2.68 8.09
CA LEU A 123 -4.20 4.03 7.56
C LEU A 123 -5.05 5.06 8.34
N LYS A 124 -6.32 4.74 8.63
CA LYS A 124 -7.18 5.62 9.43
C LYS A 124 -6.63 5.83 10.83
N VAL A 125 -6.18 4.76 11.49
CA VAL A 125 -5.55 4.85 12.83
C VAL A 125 -4.26 5.66 12.77
N ARG A 126 -3.45 5.51 11.73
CA ARG A 126 -2.23 6.31 11.52
C ARG A 126 -2.54 7.79 11.34
N LEU A 127 -3.52 8.14 10.52
CA LEU A 127 -3.95 9.54 10.35
C LEU A 127 -4.45 10.14 11.67
N GLY A 128 -5.24 9.39 12.45
CA GLY A 128 -5.64 9.80 13.79
C GLY A 128 -4.43 9.98 14.72
N GLY A 129 -3.48 9.05 14.68
CA GLY A 129 -2.22 9.10 15.42
C GLY A 129 -1.37 10.33 15.07
N VAL A 130 -1.31 10.74 13.79
CA VAL A 130 -0.63 11.98 13.36
C VAL A 130 -1.27 13.20 14.02
N LEU A 131 -2.60 13.28 14.04
CA LEU A 131 -3.29 14.41 14.65
C LEU A 131 -3.01 14.48 16.15
N VAL A 132 -3.07 13.34 16.83
CA VAL A 132 -2.76 13.23 18.28
C VAL A 132 -1.28 13.56 18.55
N ALA A 133 -0.36 13.02 17.75
CA ALA A 133 1.08 13.30 17.88
C ALA A 133 1.40 14.77 17.61
N SER A 134 0.76 15.38 16.60
CA SER A 134 0.94 16.80 16.26
C SER A 134 0.44 17.70 17.39
N ALA A 135 -0.71 17.39 17.98
CA ALA A 135 -1.22 18.11 19.15
C ALA A 135 -0.26 17.99 20.35
N GLY A 136 0.24 16.78 20.62
CA GLY A 136 1.26 16.54 21.64
C GLY A 136 2.56 17.32 21.37
N ALA A 137 3.05 17.30 20.13
CA ALA A 137 4.27 18.01 19.73
C ALA A 137 4.13 19.53 19.91
N ILE A 138 3.03 20.13 19.44
CA ILE A 138 2.76 21.57 19.64
C ILE A 138 2.75 21.90 21.13
N ALA A 139 2.08 21.08 21.95
CA ALA A 139 2.01 21.30 23.38
C ALA A 139 3.37 21.11 24.08
N VAL A 140 4.22 20.18 23.62
CA VAL A 140 5.61 20.03 24.10
C VAL A 140 6.41 21.28 23.76
N PHE A 141 6.33 21.80 22.53
CA PHE A 141 7.03 23.02 22.13
C PHE A 141 6.62 24.23 22.99
N THR A 142 5.33 24.39 23.29
CA THR A 142 4.88 25.46 24.19
C THR A 142 5.38 25.27 25.62
N CYS A 143 5.47 24.02 26.10
CA CYS A 143 5.99 23.71 27.44
C CYS A 143 7.47 24.11 27.56
N VAL A 144 8.30 23.64 26.62
CA VAL A 144 9.74 23.94 26.59
C VAL A 144 10.03 25.44 26.43
N ALA A 145 9.19 26.16 25.67
CA ALA A 145 9.31 27.60 25.54
C ALA A 145 8.98 28.38 26.83
N SER A 146 8.17 27.80 27.74
CA SER A 146 7.77 28.42 29.01
C SER A 146 8.68 28.10 30.19
N GLU A 147 9.50 27.05 30.11
CA GLU A 147 10.44 26.65 31.18
C GLU A 147 11.57 27.66 31.42
N THR A 148 11.75 28.66 30.58
CA THR A 148 12.73 29.75 30.80
C THR A 148 12.46 30.56 32.09
N ASP A 149 11.27 30.44 32.69
CA ASP A 149 10.87 31.20 33.86
C ASP A 149 11.07 30.48 35.22
N GLY A 150 11.60 29.26 35.23
CA GLY A 150 12.12 28.62 36.45
C GLY A 150 11.10 28.05 37.45
N SER A 151 9.81 27.99 37.12
CA SER A 151 8.77 27.32 37.90
C SER A 151 8.51 25.90 37.38
N GLY A 152 8.97 24.89 38.12
CA GLY A 152 9.19 23.51 37.66
C GLY A 152 7.98 22.61 37.34
N ASP A 153 8.21 21.81 36.29
CA ASP A 153 8.36 20.33 36.27
C ASP A 153 7.16 19.38 36.03
N ASP A 154 5.90 19.73 36.27
CA ASP A 154 4.81 18.74 36.07
C ASP A 154 3.96 18.94 34.80
N GLN A 155 4.07 20.09 34.14
CA GLN A 155 3.14 20.44 33.05
C GLN A 155 3.47 19.77 31.70
N CYS A 156 4.68 19.25 31.51
CA CYS A 156 5.08 18.64 30.24
C CYS A 156 4.69 17.15 30.11
N VAL A 157 4.23 16.50 31.19
CA VAL A 157 3.89 15.06 31.18
C VAL A 157 2.75 14.75 30.21
N LEU A 158 1.66 15.51 30.26
CA LEU A 158 0.50 15.28 29.39
C LEU A 158 0.83 15.48 27.90
N PRO A 159 1.51 16.56 27.47
CA PRO A 159 1.99 16.70 26.09
C PRO A 159 2.86 15.52 25.63
N LEU A 160 3.77 15.03 26.49
CA LEU A 160 4.63 13.89 26.18
C LEU A 160 3.81 12.60 26.02
N LEU A 161 2.80 12.40 26.87
CA LEU A 161 1.87 11.26 26.77
C LEU A 161 1.05 11.32 25.47
N LEU A 162 0.58 12.49 25.06
CA LEU A 162 -0.12 12.67 23.78
C LEU A 162 0.80 12.35 22.60
N LEU A 163 2.03 12.84 22.61
CA LEU A 163 3.03 12.54 21.58
C LEU A 163 3.30 11.02 21.51
N GLY A 164 3.50 10.38 22.66
CA GLY A 164 3.71 8.93 22.77
C GLY A 164 2.50 8.12 22.31
N ALA A 165 1.29 8.51 22.70
CA ALA A 165 0.05 7.86 22.28
C ALA A 165 -0.14 7.97 20.76
N GLY A 166 0.09 9.16 20.18
CA GLY A 166 0.04 9.36 18.75
C GLY A 166 1.05 8.48 18.01
N ALA A 167 2.31 8.45 18.46
CA ALA A 167 3.33 7.56 17.89
C ALA A 167 2.95 6.08 17.99
N GLY A 168 2.39 5.65 19.14
CA GLY A 168 1.89 4.29 19.34
C GLY A 168 0.76 3.92 18.38
N MET A 169 -0.19 4.84 18.13
CA MET A 169 -1.25 4.65 17.12
C MET A 169 -0.65 4.50 15.73
N VAL A 170 0.38 5.27 15.41
CA VAL A 170 1.02 5.20 14.09
C VAL A 170 1.68 3.84 13.86
N ILE A 171 2.48 3.39 14.82
CA ILE A 171 3.17 2.09 14.77
C ILE A 171 2.14 0.95 14.77
N GLY A 172 1.15 0.99 15.66
CA GLY A 172 0.10 -0.02 15.75
C GLY A 172 -0.72 -0.12 14.46
N GLY A 173 -1.06 1.01 13.83
CA GLY A 173 -1.74 1.03 12.55
C GLY A 173 -0.89 0.47 11.40
N ALA A 174 0.42 0.76 11.38
CA ALA A 174 1.34 0.19 10.39
C ALA A 174 1.45 -1.34 10.52
N VAL A 175 1.66 -1.84 11.75
CA VAL A 175 1.73 -3.28 12.04
C VAL A 175 0.43 -3.97 11.65
N HIS A 176 -0.72 -3.35 11.96
CA HIS A 176 -2.02 -3.87 11.55
C HIS A 176 -2.13 -4.01 10.03
N ASP A 177 -1.72 -2.99 9.26
CA ASP A 177 -1.80 -3.03 7.79
C ASP A 177 -0.87 -4.11 7.19
N VAL A 178 0.35 -4.26 7.69
CA VAL A 178 1.27 -5.32 7.25
C VAL A 178 0.65 -6.70 7.53
N ALA A 179 0.14 -6.92 8.74
CA ALA A 179 -0.43 -8.20 9.14
C ALA A 179 -1.70 -8.58 8.36
N THR A 180 -2.52 -7.60 7.96
CA THR A 180 -3.77 -7.87 7.23
C THR A 180 -3.63 -7.87 5.71
N ALA A 181 -2.47 -7.50 5.16
CA ALA A 181 -2.24 -7.44 3.71
C ALA A 181 -2.55 -8.77 2.97
N PRO A 182 -2.09 -9.96 3.43
CA PRO A 182 -2.44 -11.23 2.77
C PRO A 182 -3.94 -11.51 2.76
N ARG A 183 -4.65 -11.10 3.81
CA ARG A 183 -6.10 -11.29 3.93
C ARG A 183 -6.86 -10.38 2.96
N ALA A 184 -6.32 -9.20 2.65
CA ALA A 184 -6.91 -8.30 1.66
C ALA A 184 -6.88 -8.91 0.26
N ALA A 185 -5.75 -9.51 -0.16
CA ALA A 185 -5.65 -10.22 -1.44
C ALA A 185 -6.62 -11.41 -1.53
N ARG A 186 -6.72 -12.23 -0.48
CA ARG A 186 -7.71 -13.34 -0.46
C ARG A 186 -9.15 -12.86 -0.59
N ARG A 187 -9.51 -11.77 0.09
CA ARG A 187 -10.85 -11.15 -0.04
C ARG A 187 -11.07 -10.59 -1.45
N TYR A 188 -10.06 -10.01 -2.06
CA TYR A 188 -10.12 -9.56 -3.46
C TYR A 188 -10.43 -10.72 -4.40
N ASN A 189 -9.66 -11.82 -4.29
CA ASN A 189 -9.84 -13.01 -5.13
C ASN A 189 -11.22 -13.64 -4.92
N ALA A 190 -11.67 -13.75 -3.67
CA ALA A 190 -12.99 -14.30 -3.36
C ALA A 190 -14.14 -13.48 -4.00
N ARG A 191 -14.04 -12.13 -3.98
CA ARG A 191 -15.01 -11.27 -4.64
C ARG A 191 -14.97 -11.39 -6.16
N HIS A 192 -13.78 -11.51 -6.75
CA HIS A 192 -13.64 -11.69 -8.20
C HIS A 192 -14.12 -13.06 -8.65
N ALA A 193 -13.81 -14.12 -7.91
CA ALA A 193 -14.34 -15.45 -8.16
C ALA A 193 -15.88 -15.48 -8.06
N ALA A 194 -16.46 -14.84 -7.04
CA ALA A 194 -17.91 -14.73 -6.90
C ALA A 194 -18.55 -13.95 -8.05
N ARG A 195 -17.92 -12.87 -8.53
CA ARG A 195 -18.38 -12.14 -9.72
C ARG A 195 -18.28 -13.03 -10.97
N ALA A 196 -17.13 -13.65 -11.22
CA ALA A 196 -16.94 -14.54 -12.37
C ALA A 196 -17.96 -15.68 -12.38
N GLN A 197 -18.25 -16.27 -11.21
CA GLN A 197 -19.31 -17.27 -11.06
C GLN A 197 -20.71 -16.69 -11.25
N GLY A 198 -20.99 -15.47 -10.79
CA GLY A 198 -22.26 -14.79 -11.02
C GLY A 198 -22.49 -14.49 -12.50
N TRP A 199 -21.46 -14.06 -13.22
CA TRP A 199 -21.50 -13.89 -14.68
C TRP A 199 -21.66 -15.22 -15.41
N ALA A 200 -20.99 -16.28 -14.93
CA ALA A 200 -21.17 -17.62 -15.48
C ALA A 200 -22.58 -18.16 -15.23
N ALA A 201 -23.17 -17.91 -14.05
CA ALA A 201 -24.54 -18.32 -13.73
C ALA A 201 -25.58 -17.49 -14.52
N ALA A 202 -25.29 -16.23 -14.80
CA ALA A 202 -26.04 -15.40 -15.74
C ALA A 202 -25.67 -15.76 -17.18
N HIS A 203 -25.96 -17.00 -17.58
CA HIS A 203 -25.93 -17.40 -18.99
C HIS A 203 -27.03 -16.67 -19.74
N LEU A 204 -26.75 -15.44 -20.16
CA LEU A 204 -27.56 -14.73 -21.14
C LEU A 204 -27.35 -15.43 -22.49
N GLN A 205 -28.23 -16.37 -22.79
CA GLN A 205 -28.27 -17.02 -24.09
C GLN A 205 -28.98 -16.09 -25.06
N VAL A 206 -28.20 -15.53 -25.99
CA VAL A 206 -28.72 -14.77 -27.11
C VAL A 206 -28.83 -15.72 -28.29
N ALA A 207 -30.05 -16.03 -28.72
CA ALA A 207 -30.28 -16.87 -29.89
C ALA A 207 -31.04 -16.08 -30.98
N PRO A 208 -30.61 -16.15 -32.24
CA PRO A 208 -31.39 -15.61 -33.34
C PRO A 208 -32.72 -16.36 -33.45
N THR A 209 -33.81 -15.62 -33.63
CA THR A 209 -35.16 -16.18 -33.77
C THR A 209 -35.93 -15.48 -34.89
N VAL A 210 -37.06 -16.03 -35.29
CA VAL A 210 -37.97 -15.40 -36.24
C VAL A 210 -39.20 -14.95 -35.47
N VAL A 211 -39.45 -13.63 -35.45
CA VAL A 211 -40.59 -13.04 -34.75
C VAL A 211 -41.69 -12.70 -35.75
N GLY A 212 -42.94 -12.97 -35.36
CA GLY A 212 -44.11 -12.50 -36.11
C GLY A 212 -44.36 -11.03 -35.82
N ALA A 213 -44.23 -10.16 -36.84
CA ALA A 213 -44.66 -8.77 -36.79
C ALA A 213 -45.98 -8.60 -37.57
N ALA A 214 -46.71 -7.53 -37.31
CA ALA A 214 -47.99 -7.22 -37.98
C ALA A 214 -47.88 -7.15 -39.52
N ALA A 215 -46.66 -6.99 -40.07
CA ALA A 215 -46.38 -6.95 -41.51
C ALA A 215 -45.76 -8.25 -42.08
N GLY A 216 -45.56 -9.30 -41.27
CA GLY A 216 -44.93 -10.57 -41.70
C GLY A 216 -43.91 -11.15 -40.71
N ARG A 217 -43.20 -12.21 -41.10
CA ARG A 217 -42.11 -12.80 -40.31
C ARG A 217 -40.80 -12.06 -40.56
N GLY A 218 -40.13 -11.60 -39.50
CA GLY A 218 -38.85 -10.90 -39.56
C GLY A 218 -37.79 -11.52 -38.64
N PRO A 219 -36.49 -11.27 -38.90
CA PRO A 219 -35.43 -11.66 -37.99
C PRO A 219 -35.58 -10.93 -36.65
N GLY A 220 -35.32 -11.64 -35.57
CA GLY A 220 -35.24 -11.06 -34.23
C GLY A 220 -34.24 -11.80 -33.35
N LEU A 221 -34.10 -11.30 -32.13
CA LEU A 221 -33.23 -11.88 -31.10
C LEU A 221 -34.10 -12.26 -29.92
N VAL A 222 -33.90 -13.47 -29.39
CA VAL A 222 -34.45 -13.85 -28.09
C VAL A 222 -33.33 -13.80 -27.06
N LEU A 223 -33.66 -13.25 -25.90
CA LEU A 223 -32.81 -13.21 -24.73
C LEU A 223 -33.36 -14.24 -23.75
N GLY A 224 -32.65 -15.35 -23.55
CA GLY A 224 -32.97 -16.36 -22.54
C GLY A 224 -31.90 -16.36 -21.44
N GLY A 225 -32.31 -16.64 -20.21
CA GLY A 225 -31.38 -16.78 -19.07
C GLY A 225 -32.13 -17.11 -17.79
N SER A 226 -31.43 -17.67 -16.80
CA SER A 226 -31.92 -17.76 -15.43
C SER A 226 -31.60 -16.46 -14.70
N PHE A 227 -32.62 -15.75 -14.25
CA PHE A 227 -32.51 -14.53 -13.42
C PHE A 227 -32.85 -14.83 -11.96
#